data_AF-A0A7L5DT44-F1
#
_entry.id   AF-A0A7L5DT44-F1
#
_cell.length_a   1.000
_cell.length_b   1.000
_cell.length_c   1.000
_cell.angle_alpha   90.00
_cell.angle_beta   90.00
_cell.angle_gamma   90.00
#
_symmetry.space_group_name_H-M   'P 1'
#
loop_
_entity.id
_entity.type
_entity.pdbx_description
1 polymer ?
#
loop_
_entity_poly.entity_id
_entity_poly.type
_entity_poly.pdbx_seq_one_letter_code
_entity_poly.pdbx_strand_id
1 'polypeptide(L)'
;MHVGLYQKDAIPFVLLNWPGKMAFEVILNIHTLTDEHANAWLNGSGNTIIFFVLDAHTNVIAAMKTFTIPPILAEKIRDCLEKQDGQYTNAVAVDARMEEIMTEVPLQTMFERGKLFRIS
;
A
#
# COMPACT_ATOMS: atom_id res chain seq x y z
N MET A 1 -10.58 -4.13 12.17
CA MET A 1 -9.70 -3.21 11.42
C MET A 1 -10.29 -3.04 10.03
N HIS A 2 -10.07 -1.91 9.37
CA HIS A 2 -10.46 -1.74 7.97
C HIS A 2 -9.21 -1.59 7.11
N VAL A 3 -9.23 -2.23 5.94
CA VAL A 3 -8.23 -2.03 4.88
C VAL A 3 -8.94 -1.54 3.65
N GLY A 4 -8.41 -0.50 3.03
CA GLY A 4 -8.88 -0.01 1.76
C GLY A 4 -7.77 0.18 0.77
N LEU A 5 -8.18 0.59 -0.42
CA LEU A 5 -7.28 0.98 -1.48
C LEU A 5 -7.85 2.23 -2.14
N TYR A 6 -7.03 3.26 -2.19
CA TYR A 6 -7.18 4.41 -3.07
C TYR A 6 -6.10 4.32 -4.15
N GLN A 7 -6.45 4.62 -5.40
CA GLN A 7 -5.52 4.55 -6.53
C GLN A 7 -5.60 5.87 -7.27
N LYS A 8 -4.45 6.45 -7.58
CA LYS A 8 -4.35 7.61 -8.45
C LYS A 8 -3.06 7.53 -9.23
N ASP A 9 -3.14 7.75 -10.54
CA ASP A 9 -2.01 7.72 -11.46
C ASP A 9 -1.13 6.47 -11.31
N ALA A 10 -1.76 5.29 -11.23
CA ALA A 10 -1.09 4.01 -11.02
C ALA A 10 -0.29 3.88 -9.69
N ILE A 11 -0.51 4.76 -8.72
CA ILE A 11 0.07 4.66 -7.38
C ILE A 11 -0.98 4.12 -6.40
N PRO A 12 -0.76 2.95 -5.77
CA PRO A 12 -1.66 2.40 -4.77
C PRO A 12 -1.38 2.98 -3.39
N PHE A 13 -2.43 3.56 -2.78
CA PHE A 13 -2.48 3.99 -1.39
C PHE A 13 -3.30 2.96 -0.61
N VAL A 14 -2.62 2.05 0.09
CA VAL A 14 -3.25 1.05 0.95
C VAL A 14 -3.63 1.72 2.27
N LEU A 15 -4.93 1.80 2.53
CA LEU A 15 -5.47 2.55 3.65
C LEU A 15 -5.71 1.60 4.82
N LEU A 16 -5.13 1.87 5.98
CA LEU A 16 -5.32 1.08 7.20
C LEU A 16 -6.01 1.93 8.25
N ASN A 17 -7.12 1.43 8.80
CA ASN A 17 -7.90 2.13 9.82
C ASN A 17 -8.27 1.20 10.98
N TRP A 18 -7.84 1.58 12.18
CA TRP A 18 -8.33 1.08 13.46
C TRP A 18 -9.29 2.11 14.05
N PRO A 19 -10.60 1.89 13.95
CA PRO A 19 -11.60 2.87 14.39
C PRO A 19 -11.37 3.33 15.82
N GLY A 20 -11.36 4.64 16.03
CA GLY A 20 -11.14 5.27 17.34
C GLY A 20 -9.70 5.19 17.87
N LYS A 21 -8.74 4.69 17.09
CA LYS A 21 -7.33 4.56 17.50
C LYS A 21 -6.37 5.27 16.56
N MET A 22 -6.28 4.81 15.32
CA MET A 22 -5.32 5.34 14.34
C MET A 22 -5.75 4.98 12.92
N ALA A 23 -5.38 5.84 11.98
CA ALA A 23 -5.49 5.60 10.56
C ALA A 23 -4.22 6.09 9.88
N PHE A 24 -3.71 5.32 8.92
CA PHE A 24 -2.56 5.68 8.13
C PHE A 24 -2.62 4.96 6.78
N GLU A 25 -1.87 5.46 5.83
CA GLU A 25 -1.68 4.94 4.49
C GLU A 25 -0.31 4.28 4.36
N VAL A 26 -0.26 3.26 3.49
CA VAL A 26 0.98 2.64 3.03
C VAL A 26 0.99 2.75 1.51
N ILE A 27 2.06 3.31 0.97
CA ILE A 27 2.22 3.55 -0.46
C ILE A 27 3.22 2.53 -0.97
N LEU A 28 2.93 1.91 -2.11
CA LEU A 28 3.79 0.88 -2.70
C LEU A 28 4.40 1.40 -3.99
N ASN A 29 5.72 1.24 -4.09
CA ASN A 29 6.54 1.61 -5.25
C ASN A 29 7.26 0.36 -5.76
N ILE A 30 6.83 -0.20 -6.90
CA ILE A 30 7.35 -1.47 -7.41
C ILE A 30 8.81 -1.37 -7.85
N HIS A 31 9.25 -0.19 -8.28
CA HIS A 31 10.63 0.06 -8.72
C HIS A 31 11.64 0.13 -7.57
N THR A 32 11.20 0.03 -6.31
CA THR A 32 12.10 -0.14 -5.16
C THR A 32 12.56 -1.59 -4.98
N LEU A 33 11.93 -2.53 -5.68
CA LEU A 33 12.29 -3.94 -5.69
C LEU A 33 13.25 -4.25 -6.83
N THR A 34 14.00 -5.35 -6.69
CA THR A 34 14.72 -5.94 -7.84
C THR A 34 13.70 -6.55 -8.81
N ASP A 35 14.07 -6.66 -10.09
CA ASP A 35 13.20 -7.23 -11.13
C ASP A 35 12.65 -8.61 -10.77
N GLU A 36 13.46 -9.45 -10.13
CA GLU A 36 13.04 -10.78 -9.65
C GLU A 36 11.91 -10.67 -8.60
N HIS A 37 12.08 -9.82 -7.59
CA HIS A 37 11.10 -9.63 -6.54
C HIS A 37 9.84 -8.92 -7.05
N ALA A 38 10.00 -7.95 -7.95
CA ALA A 38 8.88 -7.30 -8.62
C ALA A 38 8.04 -8.32 -9.39
N ASN A 39 8.67 -9.14 -10.24
CA ASN A 39 7.98 -10.19 -10.98
C ASN A 39 7.29 -11.20 -10.06
N ALA A 40 7.94 -11.64 -8.99
CA ALA A 40 7.34 -12.54 -8.02
C ALA A 40 6.12 -11.93 -7.32
N TRP A 41 6.16 -10.63 -7.03
CA TRP A 41 5.05 -9.91 -6.39
C TRP A 41 3.86 -9.76 -7.34
N LEU A 42 4.09 -9.31 -8.58
CA LEU A 42 3.05 -9.06 -9.57
C LEU A 42 2.34 -10.37 -10.00
N ASN A 43 3.09 -11.47 -10.10
CA ASN A 43 2.55 -12.78 -10.48
C ASN A 43 2.09 -13.64 -9.29
N GLY A 44 2.20 -13.13 -8.07
CA GLY A 44 1.84 -13.86 -6.85
C GLY A 44 0.34 -13.92 -6.60
N SER A 45 -0.11 -14.98 -5.92
CA SER A 45 -1.50 -15.13 -5.43
C SER A 45 -1.66 -14.82 -3.94
N GLY A 46 -0.60 -14.33 -3.28
CA GLY A 46 -0.61 -14.03 -1.86
C GLY A 46 -1.51 -12.83 -1.52
N ASN A 47 -2.21 -12.92 -0.39
CA ASN A 47 -3.09 -11.87 0.11
C ASN A 47 -2.96 -11.65 1.63
N THR A 48 -1.84 -12.08 2.20
CA THR A 48 -1.52 -11.89 3.62
C THR A 48 -0.54 -10.75 3.77
N ILE A 49 -0.85 -9.82 4.66
CA ILE A 49 0.02 -8.71 5.05
C ILE A 49 0.51 -8.98 6.47
N ILE A 50 1.82 -8.83 6.65
CA ILE A 50 2.45 -8.86 7.96
C ILE A 50 2.89 -7.44 8.29
N PHE A 51 2.32 -6.89 9.34
CA PHE A 51 2.63 -5.56 9.84
C PHE A 51 3.53 -5.67 11.07
N PHE A 52 4.66 -4.96 11.05
CA PHE A 52 5.59 -4.89 12.16
C PHE A 52 5.62 -3.48 12.72
N VAL A 53 5.62 -3.37 14.05
CA VAL A 53 5.93 -2.14 14.77
C VAL A 53 7.33 -2.32 15.34
N LEU A 54 8.24 -1.45 14.95
CA LEU A 54 9.62 -1.44 15.39
C LEU A 54 9.84 -0.27 16.34
N ASP A 55 10.61 -0.49 17.40
CA ASP A 55 11.17 0.60 18.18
C ASP A 55 12.24 1.31 17.32
N ALA A 56 12.07 2.61 17.09
CA ALA A 56 12.90 3.37 16.16
C ALA A 56 14.35 3.56 16.64
N HIS A 57 14.63 3.39 17.94
CA HIS A 57 15.98 3.55 18.49
C HIS A 57 16.77 2.24 18.48
N THR A 58 16.10 1.14 18.76
CA THR A 58 16.72 -0.19 18.93
C THR A 58 16.54 -1.10 17.73
N ASN A 59 15.65 -0.76 16.79
CA ASN A 59 15.19 -1.60 15.69
C ASN A 59 14.60 -2.95 16.14
N VAL A 60 14.18 -3.05 17.39
CA VAL A 60 13.55 -4.26 17.93
C VAL A 60 12.07 -4.27 17.57
N ILE A 61 11.55 -5.43 17.14
CA ILE A 61 10.12 -5.63 16.89
C ILE A 61 9.37 -5.52 18.22
N ALA A 62 8.61 -4.44 18.38
CA ALA A 62 7.75 -4.20 19.53
C ALA A 62 6.39 -4.92 19.39
N ALA A 63 5.88 -5.04 18.15
CA ALA A 63 4.66 -5.78 17.87
C ALA A 63 4.65 -6.33 16.44
N MET A 64 3.90 -7.42 16.25
CA MET A 64 3.61 -8.00 14.95
C MET A 64 2.11 -8.25 14.84
N LYS A 65 1.52 -7.91 13.70
CA LYS A 65 0.15 -8.28 13.36
C LYS A 65 0.09 -8.80 11.94
N THR A 66 -0.39 -10.03 11.81
CA THR A 66 -0.70 -10.63 10.51
C THR A 66 -2.18 -10.49 10.23
N PHE A 67 -2.53 -10.12 9.01
CA PHE A 67 -3.91 -10.10 8.56
C PHE A 67 -4.02 -10.41 7.08
N THR A 68 -5.13 -11.03 6.69
CA THR A 68 -5.43 -11.39 5.32
C THR A 68 -6.41 -10.38 4.73
N ILE A 69 -6.10 -9.85 3.56
CA ILE A 69 -7.00 -8.97 2.81
C ILE A 69 -7.84 -9.78 1.81
N PRO A 70 -9.03 -9.29 1.41
CA PRO A 70 -9.81 -9.93 0.37
C PRO A 70 -8.97 -10.14 -0.91
N PRO A 71 -9.04 -11.31 -1.57
CA PRO A 71 -8.26 -11.58 -2.79
C PRO A 71 -8.44 -10.50 -3.87
N ILE A 72 -9.66 -10.00 -4.03
CA ILE A 72 -10.00 -8.92 -4.96
C ILE A 72 -9.26 -7.60 -4.65
N LEU A 73 -8.92 -7.36 -3.37
CA LEU A 73 -8.14 -6.18 -2.98
C LEU A 73 -6.66 -6.38 -3.31
N ALA A 74 -6.13 -7.57 -3.05
CA ALA A 74 -4.75 -7.92 -3.40
C ALA A 74 -4.52 -7.84 -4.92
N GLU A 75 -5.46 -8.35 -5.71
CA GLU A 75 -5.45 -8.26 -7.17
C GLU A 75 -5.44 -6.81 -7.65
N LYS A 76 -6.33 -5.96 -7.13
CA LYS A 76 -6.32 -4.53 -7.48
C LYS A 76 -5.01 -3.82 -7.14
N ILE A 77 -4.34 -4.20 -6.05
CA ILE A 77 -3.03 -3.65 -5.71
C ILE A 77 -2.01 -4.08 -6.79
N ARG A 78 -1.98 -5.36 -7.17
CA ARG A 78 -1.10 -5.87 -8.22
C ARG A 78 -1.37 -5.21 -9.57
N ASP A 79 -2.62 -5.13 -10.01
CA ASP A 79 -3.01 -4.45 -11.25
C ASP A 79 -2.56 -2.97 -11.27
N CYS A 80 -2.56 -2.32 -10.10
CA CYS A 80 -2.08 -0.95 -9.96
C CYS A 80 -0.56 -0.87 -10.14
N LEU A 81 0.16 -1.81 -9.54
CA LEU A 81 1.62 -1.87 -9.62
C LEU A 81 2.10 -2.30 -11.01
N GLU A 82 1.37 -3.16 -11.73
CA GLU A 82 1.65 -3.47 -13.14
C GLU A 82 1.50 -2.23 -14.02
N LYS A 83 0.46 -1.42 -13.77
CA LYS A 83 0.31 -0.12 -14.46
C LYS A 83 1.41 0.84 -14.07
N GLN A 84 1.85 0.83 -12.82
CA GLN A 84 2.95 1.69 -12.35
C GLN A 84 4.23 1.37 -13.11
N ASP A 85 4.57 0.09 -13.21
CA ASP A 85 5.75 -0.41 -13.92
C ASP A 85 5.74 0.00 -15.40
N GLY A 86 4.57 -0.03 -16.05
CA GLY A 86 4.41 0.42 -17.43
C GLY A 86 4.37 1.95 -17.61
N GLN A 87 4.05 2.72 -16.56
CA GLN A 87 3.84 4.18 -16.65
C GLN A 87 5.06 4.99 -16.19
N TYR A 88 5.84 4.48 -15.25
CA TYR A 88 6.96 5.18 -14.65
C TYR A 88 8.28 4.52 -15.01
N THR A 89 9.32 5.33 -15.20
CA THR A 89 10.64 4.82 -15.60
C THR A 89 11.42 4.24 -14.42
N ASN A 90 11.21 4.77 -13.21
CA ASN A 90 11.98 4.42 -12.02
C ASN A 90 11.28 4.87 -10.74
N ALA A 91 11.85 4.47 -9.60
CA ALA A 91 11.34 4.79 -8.28
C ALA A 91 11.22 6.30 -8.01
N VAL A 92 12.19 7.10 -8.46
CA VAL A 92 12.22 8.56 -8.23
C VAL A 92 11.02 9.25 -8.91
N ALA A 93 10.63 8.79 -10.11
CA ALA A 93 9.47 9.34 -10.81
C ALA A 93 8.15 9.01 -10.08
N VAL A 94 8.05 7.82 -9.48
CA VAL A 94 6.91 7.43 -8.65
C VAL A 94 6.85 8.28 -7.38
N ASP A 95 7.98 8.46 -6.70
CA ASP A 95 8.06 9.22 -5.45
C ASP A 95 7.70 10.70 -5.68
N ALA A 96 8.20 11.32 -6.74
CA ALA A 96 7.83 12.69 -7.10
C ALA A 96 6.31 12.83 -7.33
N ARG A 97 5.69 11.90 -8.07
CA ARG A 97 4.25 11.95 -8.31
C ARG A 97 3.44 11.64 -7.04
N MET A 98 3.94 10.75 -6.19
CA MET A 98 3.34 10.46 -4.88
C MET A 98 3.27 11.73 -4.01
N GLU A 99 4.36 12.50 -3.92
CA GLU A 99 4.41 13.74 -3.15
C GLU A 99 3.41 14.80 -3.67
N GLU A 100 3.29 14.93 -5.00
CA GLU A 100 2.28 15.78 -5.62
C GLU A 100 0.86 15.33 -5.23
N ILE A 101 0.55 14.03 -5.33
CA ILE A 101 -0.76 13.49 -4.97
C ILE A 101 -1.08 13.75 -3.50
N MET A 102 -0.12 13.55 -2.59
CA MET A 102 -0.30 13.77 -1.15
C MET A 102 -0.52 15.26 -0.82
N THR A 103 0.01 16.17 -1.63
CA THR A 103 -0.24 17.61 -1.51
C THR A 103 -1.64 17.98 -2.03
N GLU A 104 -2.09 17.33 -3.10
CA GLU A 104 -3.39 17.59 -3.74
C GLU A 104 -4.59 16.94 -3.02
N VAL A 105 -4.39 15.77 -2.40
CA VAL A 105 -5.46 14.93 -1.88
C VAL A 105 -5.20 14.60 -0.41
N PRO A 106 -5.94 15.19 0.53
CA PRO A 106 -5.80 14.86 1.95
C PRO A 106 -6.16 13.40 2.22
N LEU A 107 -5.50 12.81 3.23
CA LEU A 107 -5.74 11.41 3.65
C LEU A 107 -7.23 11.11 3.90
N GLN A 108 -7.95 12.02 4.53
CA GLN A 108 -9.40 11.87 4.77
C GLN A 108 -10.17 11.68 3.46
N THR A 109 -9.84 12.45 2.42
CA THR A 109 -10.45 12.30 1.10
C THR A 109 -10.10 10.96 0.45
N MET A 110 -8.89 10.43 0.69
CA MET A 110 -8.53 9.08 0.25
C MET A 110 -9.39 8.01 0.93
N PHE A 111 -9.66 8.14 2.24
CA PHE A 111 -10.54 7.23 2.97
C PHE A 111 -12.00 7.30 2.52
N GLU A 112 -12.50 8.48 2.15
CA GLU A 112 -13.86 8.66 1.63
C GLU A 112 -14.03 8.07 0.23
N ARG A 113 -13.00 8.17 -0.61
CA ARG A 113 -13.00 7.67 -2.00
C ARG A 113 -12.57 6.21 -2.12
N GLY A 114 -11.82 5.70 -1.14
CA GLY A 114 -11.31 4.34 -1.10
C GLY A 114 -12.38 3.34 -0.68
N LYS A 115 -12.37 2.16 -1.29
CA LYS A 115 -13.27 1.07 -0.87
C LYS A 115 -12.69 0.36 0.34
N LEU A 116 -13.29 0.55 1.52
CA LEU A 116 -12.87 -0.08 2.78
C LEU A 116 -13.49 -1.47 2.97
N PHE A 117 -12.69 -2.41 3.46
CA PHE A 117 -13.08 -3.77 3.80
C PHE A 117 -12.79 -4.01 5.28
N ARG A 118 -13.76 -4.56 6.01
CA ARG A 118 -13.54 -4.98 7.39
C ARG A 118 -12.76 -6.30 7.40
N ILE A 119 -11.70 -6.32 8.19
CA ILE A 119 -10.90 -7.51 8.45
C ILE A 119 -10.76 -7.74 9.96
N SER A 120 -10.72 -9.02 10.33
CA SER A 120 -10.58 -9.53 11.70
C SER A 120 -9.18 -9.29 12.24
#